data_AF-A0A812MMP7-F1
#
_entry.id   AF-A0A812MMP7-F1
#
_cell.length_a   1.000
_cell.length_b   1.000
_cell.length_c   1.000
_cell.angle_alpha   90.00
_cell.angle_beta   90.00
_cell.angle_gamma   90.00
#
_symmetry.space_group_name_H-M   'P 1'
#
loop_
_entity.id
_entity.type
_entity.pdbx_description
1 polymer ?
#
loop_
_entity_poly.entity_id
_entity_poly.type
_entity_poly.pdbx_seq_one_letter_code
_entity_poly.pdbx_strand_id
1 'polypeptide(L)'
;MTYMGDLENNVTVTYDLMRTAALMGYNLNLAGQGDIEKSVWEEVNTLAKASGSKVKVCASAAEAMTGVDCVYTDSWMSYGIPKEEEEARMKLFMPYQVTTDLMKLAKPDCIFMN
;
A
#
# COMPACT_ATOMS: atom_id res chain seq x y z
N MET A 1 8.98 -1.89 -2.43
CA MET A 1 8.27 -1.40 -1.23
C MET A 1 6.85 -1.93 -1.27
N THR A 2 6.24 -2.15 -0.11
CA THR A 2 4.84 -2.58 0.01
C THR A 2 4.08 -1.62 0.90
N TYR A 3 2.86 -1.27 0.49
CA TYR A 3 1.88 -0.58 1.33
C TYR A 3 0.74 -1.54 1.69
N MET A 4 0.37 -1.58 2.98
CA MET A 4 -0.64 -2.46 3.55
C MET A 4 -1.76 -1.65 4.21
N GLY A 5 -3.02 -1.89 3.86
CA GLY A 5 -4.17 -1.32 4.56
C GLY A 5 -5.20 -0.65 3.65
N ASP A 6 -5.52 0.60 3.92
CA ASP A 6 -6.56 1.33 3.20
C ASP A 6 -6.01 1.99 1.92
N LEU A 7 -6.50 1.53 0.76
CA LEU A 7 -6.14 2.07 -0.55
C LEU A 7 -6.99 3.29 -0.94
N GLU A 8 -8.15 3.47 -0.30
CA GLU A 8 -9.07 4.59 -0.52
C GLU A 8 -8.82 5.77 0.43
N ASN A 9 -7.87 5.65 1.36
CA ASN A 9 -7.49 6.75 2.24
C ASN A 9 -7.06 7.97 1.42
N ASN A 10 -7.71 9.10 1.69
CA ASN A 10 -7.70 10.28 0.82
C ASN A 10 -6.28 10.88 0.70
N VAL A 11 -5.87 11.12 -0.55
CA VAL A 11 -4.84 12.04 -1.05
C VAL A 11 -3.36 11.81 -0.67
N THR A 12 -2.94 11.50 0.57
CA THR A 12 -1.51 11.70 0.95
C THR A 12 -0.63 10.46 1.09
N VAL A 13 -1.16 9.27 1.41
CA VAL A 13 -0.28 8.09 1.60
C VAL A 13 -0.26 7.23 0.35
N THR A 14 -1.39 6.63 -0.06
CA THR A 14 -1.40 5.70 -1.21
C THR A 14 -1.06 6.42 -2.53
N TYR A 15 -1.72 7.54 -2.83
CA TYR A 15 -1.52 8.23 -4.12
C TYR A 15 -0.14 8.88 -4.24
N ASP A 16 0.35 9.53 -3.19
CA ASP A 16 1.68 10.11 -3.22
C ASP A 16 2.75 9.01 -3.20
N LEU A 17 2.58 7.89 -2.47
CA LEU A 17 3.49 6.76 -2.57
C LEU A 17 3.54 6.19 -3.99
N MET A 18 2.39 6.09 -4.69
CA MET A 18 2.34 5.66 -6.08
C MET A 18 3.07 6.64 -7.00
N ARG A 19 2.88 7.95 -6.82
CA ARG A 19 3.60 8.99 -7.59
C ARG A 19 5.09 8.98 -7.30
N THR A 20 5.49 8.89 -6.04
CA THR A 20 6.89 8.82 -5.64
C THR A 20 7.55 7.57 -6.19
N ALA A 21 6.87 6.41 -6.18
CA ALA A 21 7.36 5.20 -6.83
C ALA A 21 7.58 5.42 -8.33
N ALA A 22 6.59 6.04 -8.98
CA ALA A 22 6.63 6.33 -10.40
C ALA A 22 7.72 7.33 -10.79
N LEU A 23 8.01 8.32 -9.95
CA LEU A 23 9.05 9.34 -10.18
C LEU A 23 10.45 8.82 -9.86
N MET A 24 10.60 8.14 -8.73
CA MET A 24 11.90 7.71 -8.19
C MET A 24 12.37 6.36 -8.75
N GLY A 25 11.50 5.60 -9.41
CA GLY A 25 11.87 4.36 -10.10
C GLY A 25 11.88 3.10 -9.24
N TYR A 26 11.32 3.12 -8.02
CA TYR A 26 11.18 1.91 -7.21
C TYR A 26 9.84 1.21 -7.47
N ASN A 27 9.82 -0.10 -7.22
CA ASN A 27 8.60 -0.89 -7.34
C ASN A 27 7.75 -0.79 -6.08
N LEU A 28 6.45 -0.60 -6.27
CA LEU A 28 5.45 -0.50 -5.20
C LEU A 28 4.38 -1.58 -5.37
N ASN A 29 4.25 -2.42 -4.34
CA ASN A 29 3.13 -3.35 -4.19
C ASN A 29 2.11 -2.74 -3.24
N LEU A 30 0.83 -2.77 -3.62
CA LEU A 30 -0.28 -2.33 -2.78
C LEU A 30 -1.09 -3.56 -2.39
N ALA A 31 -1.36 -3.76 -1.10
CA ALA A 31 -2.29 -4.79 -0.63
C ALA A 31 -3.25 -4.18 0.38
N GLY A 32 -4.52 -4.19 0.01
CA GLY A 32 -5.54 -3.51 0.79
C GLY A 32 -6.90 -3.58 0.13
N GLN A 33 -7.83 -2.81 0.67
CA GLN A 33 -9.16 -2.60 0.11
C GLN A 33 -9.32 -1.12 -0.22
N GLY A 34 -10.10 -0.82 -1.26
CA GLY A 34 -10.33 0.53 -1.74
C GLY A 34 -10.13 0.66 -3.24
N ASP A 35 -10.94 1.52 -3.86
CA ASP A 35 -10.86 1.80 -5.29
C ASP A 35 -9.95 3.00 -5.56
N ILE A 36 -8.91 2.77 -6.36
CA ILE A 36 -8.00 3.83 -6.81
C ILE A 36 -8.58 4.45 -8.07
N GLU A 37 -8.72 5.78 -8.09
CA GLU A 37 -9.26 6.49 -9.24
C GLU A 37 -8.46 6.21 -10.52
N LYS A 38 -9.17 6.09 -11.64
CA LYS A 38 -8.56 5.82 -12.95
C LYS A 38 -7.56 6.92 -13.37
N SER A 39 -7.85 8.17 -13.03
CA SER A 39 -6.98 9.33 -13.25
C SER A 39 -5.60 9.15 -12.61
N VAL A 40 -5.55 8.62 -11.38
CA VAL A 40 -4.32 8.34 -10.64
C VAL A 40 -3.52 7.25 -11.34
N TRP A 41 -4.18 6.17 -11.79
CA TRP A 41 -3.51 5.12 -12.57
C TRP A 41 -2.92 5.64 -13.88
N GLU A 42 -3.64 6.49 -14.61
CA GLU A 42 -3.15 7.09 -15.86
C GLU A 42 -1.92 7.96 -15.63
N GLU A 43 -1.92 8.77 -14.57
CA GLU A 43 -0.78 9.59 -14.17
C GLU A 43 0.44 8.73 -13.80
N VAL A 44 0.25 7.77 -12.88
CA VAL A 44 1.31 6.87 -12.38
C VAL A 44 1.90 6.04 -13.51
N ASN A 45 1.08 5.50 -14.40
CA ASN A 45 1.56 4.75 -15.56
C ASN A 45 2.35 5.63 -16.54
N THR A 46 2.00 6.91 -16.67
CA THR A 46 2.74 7.85 -17.52
C THR A 46 4.11 8.15 -16.91
N LEU A 47 4.18 8.41 -15.61
CA LEU A 47 5.43 8.66 -14.88
C LEU A 47 6.34 7.42 -14.87
N ALA A 48 5.76 6.24 -14.65
CA ALA A 48 6.48 4.97 -14.58
C ALA A 48 7.18 4.59 -15.90
N LYS A 49 6.68 5.06 -17.06
CA LYS A 49 7.36 4.85 -18.35
C LYS A 49 8.74 5.47 -18.40
N ALA A 50 8.95 6.59 -17.72
CA ALA A 50 10.24 7.27 -17.68
C ALA A 50 11.21 6.61 -16.70
N SER A 51 10.71 6.10 -15.57
CA SER A 51 11.55 5.55 -14.49
C SER A 51 11.74 4.03 -14.54
N GLY A 52 10.88 3.30 -15.27
CA GLY A 52 10.86 1.84 -15.30
C GLY A 52 10.27 1.17 -14.04
N SER A 53 9.68 1.97 -13.14
CA SER A 53 8.99 1.47 -11.94
C SER A 53 7.77 0.62 -12.28
N LYS A 54 7.40 -0.25 -11.33
CA LYS A 54 6.17 -1.04 -11.38
C LYS A 54 5.35 -0.78 -10.14
N VAL A 55 4.13 -0.28 -10.35
CA VAL A 55 3.11 -0.11 -9.31
C VAL A 55 2.01 -1.13 -9.59
N LYS A 56 1.67 -1.96 -8.61
CA LYS A 56 0.61 -2.97 -8.75
C LYS A 56 -0.20 -3.15 -7.47
N VAL A 57 -1.46 -3.51 -7.63
CA VAL A 57 -2.30 -4.02 -6.55
C VAL A 57 -2.18 -5.54 -6.55
N CYS A 58 -1.83 -6.10 -5.40
CA CYS A 58 -1.66 -7.54 -5.19
C CYS A 58 -2.97 -8.17 -4.73
N ALA A 59 -3.15 -9.45 -5.04
CA ALA A 59 -4.35 -10.20 -4.65
C ALA A 59 -4.35 -10.59 -3.16
N SER A 60 -3.19 -10.56 -2.50
CA SER A 60 -3.07 -10.90 -1.08
C SER A 60 -1.93 -10.15 -0.40
N ALA A 61 -2.04 -10.03 0.93
CA ALA A 61 -0.97 -9.55 1.80
C ALA A 61 0.34 -10.32 1.59
N ALA A 62 0.29 -11.65 1.50
CA ALA A 62 1.48 -12.48 1.32
C ALA A 62 2.19 -12.22 -0.02
N GLU A 63 1.42 -12.07 -1.11
CA GLU A 63 1.98 -11.73 -2.43
C GLU A 63 2.68 -10.37 -2.39
N ALA A 64 2.07 -9.39 -1.73
CA ALA A 64 2.64 -8.05 -1.65
C ALA A 64 3.93 -8.01 -0.82
N MET A 65 4.04 -8.84 0.21
CA MET A 65 5.18 -8.85 1.14
C MET A 65 6.40 -9.62 0.61
N THR A 66 6.25 -10.45 -0.41
CA THR A 66 7.32 -11.36 -0.85
C THR A 66 8.51 -10.60 -1.42
N GLY A 67 9.67 -10.73 -0.78
CA GLY A 67 10.95 -10.21 -1.28
C GLY A 67 11.08 -8.69 -1.29
N VAL A 68 10.30 -7.96 -0.48
CA VAL A 68 10.36 -6.50 -0.42
C VAL A 68 11.38 -5.99 0.61
N ASP A 69 11.93 -4.82 0.32
CA ASP A 69 12.94 -4.15 1.17
C ASP A 69 12.31 -3.25 2.25
N CYS A 70 11.07 -2.80 2.04
CA CYS A 70 10.38 -1.90 2.97
C CYS A 70 8.87 -2.19 2.95
N VAL A 71 8.29 -2.26 4.14
CA VAL A 71 6.87 -2.44 4.40
C VAL A 71 6.35 -1.20 5.10
N TYR A 72 5.31 -0.60 4.53
CA TYR A 72 4.65 0.59 5.01
C TYR A 72 3.19 0.26 5.31
N THR A 73 2.65 0.79 6.39
CA THR A 73 1.22 0.71 6.70
C THR A 73 0.79 1.96 7.44
N ASP A 74 -0.49 2.32 7.40
CA ASP A 74 -1.02 3.45 8.16
C ASP A 74 -2.26 2.99 8.96
N SER A 75 -2.70 3.82 9.90
CA SER A 75 -3.93 3.63 10.66
C SER A 75 -5.11 3.43 9.71
N TRP A 76 -5.91 2.38 9.94
CA TRP A 76 -7.16 2.17 9.21
C TRP A 76 -8.25 3.17 9.58
N MET A 77 -8.06 3.88 10.69
CA MET A 77 -8.92 4.95 11.18
C MET A 77 -8.24 6.28 10.90
N SER A 78 -8.65 6.95 9.81
CA SER A 78 -8.19 8.28 9.43
C SER A 78 -8.97 9.38 10.16
N TYR A 79 -8.47 10.62 10.11
CA TYR A 79 -9.14 11.77 10.69
C TYR A 79 -10.50 12.00 10.03
N GLY A 80 -11.57 11.89 10.80
CA GLY A 80 -12.95 12.13 10.34
C GLY A 80 -13.75 10.87 10.04
N ILE A 81 -13.16 9.67 10.16
CA ILE A 81 -13.91 8.43 10.11
C ILE A 81 -14.73 8.29 11.41
N PRO A 82 -16.08 8.16 11.33
CA PRO A 82 -16.92 7.98 12.50
C PRO A 82 -16.54 6.71 13.28
N LYS A 83 -16.66 6.76 14.61
CA LYS A 83 -16.30 5.62 15.46
C LYS A 83 -17.19 4.41 15.20
N GLU A 84 -18.40 4.64 14.71
CA GLU A 84 -19.37 3.61 14.35
C GLU A 84 -18.86 2.71 13.20
N GLU A 85 -17.94 3.20 12.37
CA GLU A 85 -17.34 2.42 11.28
C GLU A 85 -16.13 1.58 11.71
N GLU A 86 -15.64 1.76 12.94
CA GLU A 86 -14.43 1.11 13.46
C GLU A 86 -14.50 -0.42 13.33
N GLU A 87 -15.60 -1.03 13.75
CA GLU A 87 -15.74 -2.50 13.71
C GLU A 87 -15.78 -3.04 12.27
N ALA A 88 -16.45 -2.34 11.36
CA ALA A 88 -16.53 -2.72 9.96
C ALA A 88 -15.16 -2.63 9.28
N ARG A 89 -14.43 -1.52 9.52
CA ARG A 89 -13.09 -1.30 8.98
C ARG A 89 -12.07 -2.26 9.57
N MET A 90 -12.11 -2.52 10.87
CA MET A 90 -11.27 -3.55 11.48
C MET A 90 -11.46 -4.90 10.79
N LYS A 91 -12.70 -5.35 10.55
CA LYS A 91 -12.97 -6.62 9.85
C LYS A 91 -12.46 -6.59 8.41
N LEU A 92 -12.61 -5.46 7.72
CA LEU A 92 -12.19 -5.28 6.33
C LEU A 92 -10.66 -5.35 6.16
N PHE A 93 -9.92 -4.70 7.07
CA PHE A 93 -8.47 -4.54 6.95
C PHE A 93 -7.66 -5.54 7.79
N MET A 94 -8.28 -6.31 8.70
CA MET A 94 -7.60 -7.34 9.49
C MET A 94 -6.72 -8.28 8.66
N PRO A 95 -7.14 -8.75 7.45
CA PRO A 95 -6.30 -9.61 6.61
C PRO A 95 -4.99 -8.96 6.13
N TYR A 96 -4.89 -7.62 6.20
CA TYR A 96 -3.74 -6.83 5.77
C TYR A 96 -2.93 -6.28 6.95
N GLN A 97 -3.24 -6.68 8.19
CA GLN A 97 -2.43 -6.32 9.35
C GLN A 97 -0.99 -6.80 9.17
N VAL A 98 -0.03 -5.90 9.33
CA VAL A 98 1.38 -6.27 9.31
C VAL A 98 1.73 -7.04 10.58
N THR A 99 1.96 -8.34 10.44
CA THR A 99 2.37 -9.23 11.52
C THR A 99 3.80 -9.70 11.32
N THR A 100 4.43 -10.22 12.37
CA THR A 100 5.76 -10.83 12.28
C THR A 100 5.80 -11.97 11.25
N ASP A 101 4.71 -12.72 11.10
CA ASP A 101 4.65 -13.82 10.13
C ASP A 101 4.64 -13.32 8.68
N LEU A 102 3.96 -12.21 8.39
CA LEU A 102 4.03 -11.57 7.07
C LEU A 102 5.41 -10.94 6.82
N MET A 103 6.02 -10.32 7.84
CA MET A 103 7.37 -9.75 7.71
C MET A 103 8.43 -10.81 7.36
N LYS A 104 8.24 -12.08 7.74
CA LYS A 104 9.13 -13.19 7.34
C LYS A 104 9.12 -13.48 5.83
N LEU A 105 8.09 -13.02 5.10
CA LEU A 105 8.02 -13.15 3.64
C LEU A 105 8.85 -12.07 2.93
N ALA A 106 9.13 -10.97 3.63
CA ALA A 106 9.99 -9.90 3.13
C ALA A 106 11.47 -10.30 3.23
N LYS A 107 12.36 -9.44 2.76
CA LYS A 107 13.81 -9.69 2.86
C LYS A 107 14.27 -9.66 4.33
N PRO A 108 15.38 -10.35 4.67
CA PRO A 108 15.90 -10.37 6.05
C PRO A 108 16.26 -8.99 6.61
N ASP A 109 16.62 -8.04 5.76
CA ASP A 109 16.96 -6.65 6.07
C ASP A 109 15.79 -5.68 5.84
N CYS A 110 14.58 -6.21 5.67
CA CYS A 110 13.40 -5.41 5.42
C CYS A 110 13.10 -4.49 6.61
N ILE A 111 12.88 -3.21 6.30
CA ILE A 111 12.46 -2.20 7.29
C ILE A 111 10.94 -2.09 7.36
N PHE A 112 10.43 -1.82 8.56
CA PHE A 112 9.04 -1.48 8.79
C PHE A 112 8.89 0.04 8.98
N MET A 113 7.91 0.62 8.31
CA MET A 113 7.55 2.04 8.37
C MET A 113 6.05 2.19 8.63
N ASN A 114 5.65 3.23 9.35
CA ASN A 114 4.26 3.57 9.65
C ASN A 114 4.05 5.08 9.50
#